data_AF-A0A1M6MYQ7-F1
#
_entry.id   AF-A0A1M6MYQ7-F1
#
_cell.length_a   1.000
_cell.length_b   1.000
_cell.length_c   1.000
_cell.angle_alpha   90.00
_cell.angle_beta   90.00
_cell.angle_gamma   90.00
#
_symmetry.space_group_name_H-M   'P 1'
#
loop_
_entity.id
_entity.type
_entity.pdbx_description
1 polymer ?
#
loop_
_entity_poly.entity_id
_entity_poly.type
_entity_poly.pdbx_seq_one_letter_code
_entity_poly.pdbx_strand_id
1 'polypeptide(L)'
;MKYTAPTIDDWGRMGLKKSLLGLMGTFCVMGMCSTSAMASPMPQMSPAPYALADGYPIHMPGSVTLHGETYLPLWYLIHDLQRAGISSHWEAGSWVIHLPGLQLQPIGKLAVAGVPVVVNGTTIAILPGMNRVDPFSHKTTFFVNMTDMDRVVQALGWQVSFNGSQWQADSPSLQSLKIALTDTSSSPFYQANAIEHLHMQTQLTQTAINDLKSAQQSMPTSENLTIQTKMEVGKVAGQRAELAEVTTQMQDSTIPPQSSEVYIQGNHLYERMLNSSGSTQGQGQWMESTISEKLLKLEENPELGADLSLSMLRNIHITATRGDTTTYAAQLDTSSLERYMSLLFSESGLSGLAGQENLSSSQMLYLLNHILQTTKMQLHLTVSGQGDNAKLSKETAQMSFSITPNMFGKSLGQQMTAYIKQIEANIDLQLTYTYNNTPVTPPSDLPQNESSTTGATYGSGQ
;
A
#
# COMPACT_ATOMS: atom_id res chain seq x y z
N MET A 1 -41.30 -19.27 -25.85
CA MET A 1 -40.48 -19.61 -27.04
C MET A 1 -39.36 -20.53 -26.56
N LYS A 2 -39.23 -21.72 -27.15
CA LYS A 2 -38.20 -22.71 -26.79
C LYS A 2 -36.89 -22.30 -27.48
N TYR A 3 -35.83 -22.11 -26.70
CA TYR A 3 -34.48 -21.86 -27.22
C TYR A 3 -33.73 -23.19 -27.29
N THR A 4 -33.32 -23.58 -28.49
CA THR A 4 -32.45 -24.71 -28.79
C THR A 4 -31.00 -24.24 -28.80
N ALA A 5 -30.11 -24.96 -28.12
CA ALA A 5 -28.67 -24.70 -28.08
C ALA A 5 -27.99 -24.96 -29.44
N PRO A 6 -27.01 -24.15 -29.86
CA PRO A 6 -26.13 -24.49 -30.97
C PRO A 6 -24.95 -25.37 -30.49
N THR A 7 -24.65 -26.37 -31.30
CA THR A 7 -23.56 -27.34 -31.14
C THR A 7 -22.22 -26.82 -31.67
N ILE A 8 -21.15 -27.36 -31.07
CA ILE A 8 -19.73 -27.24 -31.40
C ILE A 8 -19.44 -27.64 -32.85
N ASP A 9 -18.89 -26.71 -33.65
CA ASP A 9 -17.81 -26.94 -34.63
C ASP A 9 -17.47 -25.64 -35.39
N ASP A 10 -16.23 -25.55 -35.87
CA ASP A 10 -15.47 -24.38 -36.36
C ASP A 10 -14.95 -23.49 -35.21
N TRP A 11 -13.67 -23.18 -35.07
CA TRP A 11 -12.82 -22.45 -36.01
C TRP A 11 -11.34 -22.83 -35.83
N GLY A 12 -10.77 -23.44 -36.86
CA GLY A 12 -9.32 -23.55 -37.06
C GLY A 12 -8.81 -22.52 -38.07
N ARG A 13 -7.62 -21.97 -37.78
CA ARG A 13 -6.70 -21.22 -38.67
C ARG A 13 -7.04 -19.77 -39.00
N MET A 14 -6.19 -18.87 -38.49
CA MET A 14 -5.43 -17.80 -39.19
C MET A 14 -4.56 -17.16 -38.10
N GLY A 15 -3.24 -16.97 -38.19
CA GLY A 15 -2.39 -16.74 -39.35
C GLY A 15 -1.94 -15.27 -39.37
N LEU A 16 -0.61 -15.05 -39.25
CA LEU A 16 0.13 -13.81 -39.56
C LEU A 16 -0.01 -12.66 -38.51
N LYS A 17 0.98 -11.80 -38.19
CA LYS A 17 2.17 -11.33 -38.91
C LYS A 17 3.06 -10.47 -37.98
N LYS A 18 4.37 -10.42 -38.23
CA LYS A 18 5.35 -9.45 -37.70
C LYS A 18 5.31 -8.11 -38.46
N SER A 19 6.02 -7.12 -37.89
CA SER A 19 6.48 -5.82 -38.44
C SER A 19 5.53 -4.64 -38.14
N LEU A 20 5.97 -3.40 -37.91
CA LEU A 20 7.17 -2.68 -38.37
C LEU A 20 7.28 -1.32 -37.59
N LEU A 21 8.52 -0.79 -37.45
CA LEU A 21 9.02 0.63 -37.39
C LEU A 21 8.08 1.78 -36.92
N GLY A 22 8.52 2.87 -36.26
CA GLY A 22 9.85 3.44 -36.01
C GLY A 22 9.77 4.98 -35.85
N LEU A 23 10.87 5.58 -35.38
CA LEU A 23 11.37 6.97 -35.58
C LEU A 23 10.66 8.18 -34.96
N MET A 24 11.44 8.99 -34.22
CA MET A 24 11.79 10.43 -34.42
C MET A 24 12.59 10.89 -33.17
N GLY A 25 13.63 11.72 -33.18
CA GLY A 25 14.30 12.51 -34.22
C GLY A 25 15.19 13.55 -33.51
N THR A 26 16.50 13.50 -33.78
CA THR A 26 17.55 14.40 -33.26
C THR A 26 17.55 15.73 -34.01
N PHE A 27 17.67 16.86 -33.30
CA PHE A 27 17.98 18.17 -33.90
C PHE A 27 19.25 18.76 -33.28
N CYS A 28 20.27 18.96 -34.12
CA CYS A 28 21.42 19.82 -33.85
C CYS A 28 21.15 21.22 -34.43
N VAL A 29 21.47 22.27 -33.69
CA VAL A 29 21.64 23.63 -34.22
C VAL A 29 22.93 24.21 -33.64
N MET A 30 23.82 24.67 -34.52
CA MET A 30 25.04 25.40 -34.18
C MET A 30 24.85 26.91 -34.38
N GLY A 31 25.33 27.69 -33.41
CA GLY A 31 26.16 28.89 -33.62
C GLY A 31 25.46 30.25 -33.71
N MET A 32 25.73 31.13 -32.74
CA MET A 32 26.27 32.49 -32.92
C MET A 32 26.75 33.01 -31.54
N CYS A 33 28.01 33.44 -31.44
CA CYS A 33 28.58 34.01 -30.22
C CYS A 33 28.47 35.54 -30.26
N SER A 34 27.78 36.12 -29.27
CA SER A 34 27.79 37.55 -28.98
C SER A 34 28.53 37.76 -27.66
N THR A 35 29.61 38.53 -27.68
CA THR A 35 30.34 38.93 -26.47
C THR A 35 29.60 40.08 -25.79
N SER A 36 28.66 39.74 -24.92
CA SER A 36 28.03 40.66 -23.98
C SER A 36 28.87 40.75 -22.71
N ALA A 37 29.04 41.95 -22.15
CA ALA A 37 29.62 42.13 -20.82
C ALA A 37 28.81 41.32 -19.80
N MET A 38 29.43 40.28 -19.23
CA MET A 38 28.75 39.34 -18.35
C MET A 38 28.55 39.98 -16.98
N ALA A 39 27.36 40.55 -16.76
CA ALA A 39 26.81 40.52 -15.41
C ALA A 39 26.84 39.04 -14.97
N SER A 40 27.48 38.74 -13.84
CA SER A 40 27.47 37.38 -13.30
C SER A 40 26.02 36.89 -13.34
N PRO A 41 25.71 35.83 -14.10
CA PRO A 41 24.34 35.37 -14.24
C PRO A 41 23.79 35.15 -12.84
N MET A 42 22.63 35.75 -12.55
CA MET A 42 21.94 35.45 -11.30
C MET A 42 21.85 33.92 -11.21
N PRO A 43 22.25 33.30 -10.09
CA PRO A 43 22.23 31.86 -9.92
C PRO A 43 20.90 31.31 -10.43
N GLN A 44 20.97 30.49 -11.48
CA GLN A 44 19.78 29.97 -12.13
C GLN A 44 19.11 29.01 -11.15
N MET A 45 17.88 29.34 -10.73
CA MET A 45 17.09 28.46 -9.87
C MET A 45 16.69 27.22 -10.67
N SER A 46 16.99 26.05 -10.13
CA SER A 46 16.49 24.78 -10.66
C SER A 46 15.16 24.43 -10.00
N PRO A 47 14.22 23.77 -10.73
CA PRO A 47 13.06 23.15 -10.08
C PRO A 47 13.58 22.28 -8.93
N ALA A 48 13.13 22.58 -7.72
CA ALA A 48 13.77 22.07 -6.52
C ALA A 48 13.60 20.57 -6.38
N PRO A 49 14.49 19.95 -5.61
CA PRO A 49 14.29 18.58 -5.21
C PRO A 49 12.95 18.39 -4.50
N TYR A 50 12.28 17.28 -4.76
CA TYR A 50 11.12 16.88 -3.94
C TYR A 50 11.65 16.49 -2.57
N ALA A 51 11.08 17.04 -1.51
CA ALA A 51 11.39 16.54 -0.18
C ALA A 51 10.31 15.57 0.30
N LEU A 52 10.70 14.55 1.06
CA LEU A 52 9.76 13.66 1.73
C LEU A 52 10.03 13.78 3.23
N ALA A 53 9.17 14.48 3.97
CA ALA A 53 9.14 14.37 5.43
C ALA A 53 8.03 13.39 5.77
N ASP A 54 8.37 12.28 6.42
CA ASP A 54 7.39 11.26 6.83
C ASP A 54 6.47 10.75 5.68
N GLY A 55 7.00 10.63 4.46
CA GLY A 55 6.25 10.17 3.28
C GLY A 55 5.34 11.22 2.63
N TYR A 56 5.34 12.46 3.13
CA TYR A 56 4.62 13.55 2.48
C TYR A 56 5.46 14.18 1.38
N PRO A 57 4.98 14.22 0.12
CA PRO A 57 5.63 15.01 -0.91
C PRO A 57 5.58 16.48 -0.53
N ILE A 58 6.74 17.00 -0.19
CA ILE A 58 7.02 18.40 0.00
C ILE A 58 7.42 18.92 -1.37
N HIS A 59 6.54 19.75 -1.92
CA HIS A 59 6.94 20.65 -2.98
C HIS A 59 7.82 21.71 -2.36
N MET A 60 9.13 21.46 -2.29
CA MET A 60 10.11 22.53 -2.05
C MET A 60 10.14 23.36 -3.32
N PRO A 61 9.73 24.62 -3.29
CA PRO A 61 9.54 25.34 -4.51
C PRO A 61 10.78 26.25 -4.64
N GLY A 62 11.73 25.78 -5.44
CA GLY A 62 13.01 26.42 -5.73
C GLY A 62 14.14 26.08 -4.75
N SER A 63 15.24 25.55 -5.28
CA SER A 63 16.53 25.52 -4.60
C SER A 63 17.47 26.50 -5.30
N VAL A 64 18.42 27.06 -4.56
CA VAL A 64 19.44 27.93 -5.14
C VAL A 64 20.78 27.22 -5.02
N THR A 65 21.41 26.95 -6.16
CA THR A 65 22.79 26.44 -6.17
C THR A 65 23.75 27.61 -6.24
N LEU A 66 24.57 27.79 -5.21
CA LEU A 66 25.61 28.82 -5.15
C LEU A 66 26.95 28.16 -4.86
N HIS A 67 27.93 28.38 -5.72
CA HIS A 67 29.28 27.79 -5.59
C HIS A 67 29.29 26.25 -5.47
N GLY A 68 28.34 25.58 -6.12
CA GLY A 68 28.22 24.12 -6.06
C GLY A 68 27.48 23.59 -4.83
N GLU A 69 27.01 24.48 -3.95
CA GLU A 69 26.22 24.11 -2.78
C GLU A 69 24.74 24.42 -3.00
N THR A 70 23.87 23.50 -2.56
CA THR A 70 22.42 23.67 -2.64
C THR A 70 21.90 24.34 -1.37
N TYR A 71 21.16 25.43 -1.54
CA TYR A 71 20.50 26.16 -0.48
C TYR A 71 18.98 25.98 -0.57
N LEU A 72 18.36 25.71 0.58
CA LEU A 72 16.93 25.52 0.71
C LEU A 72 16.29 26.64 1.54
N PRO A 73 15.08 27.08 1.19
CA PRO A 73 14.34 28.06 1.97
C PRO A 73 13.86 27.46 3.30
N LEU A 74 14.35 28.02 4.42
CA LEU A 74 14.11 27.51 5.78
C LEU A 74 12.62 27.47 6.17
N TRP A 75 11.83 28.40 5.62
CA TRP A 75 10.39 28.47 5.89
C TRP A 75 9.68 27.15 5.58
N TYR A 76 10.04 26.46 4.50
CA TYR A 76 9.38 25.21 4.11
C TYR A 76 9.69 24.10 5.12
N LEU A 77 10.95 23.96 5.53
CA LEU A 77 11.34 23.00 6.57
C LEU A 77 10.57 23.22 7.88
N ILE A 78 10.35 24.49 8.27
CA ILE A 78 9.56 24.81 9.47
C ILE A 78 8.14 24.25 9.33
N HIS A 79 7.47 24.48 8.20
CA HIS A 79 6.12 23.96 7.94
C HIS A 79 6.09 22.43 7.88
N ASP A 80 7.12 21.80 7.36
CA ASP A 80 7.18 20.35 7.26
C ASP A 80 7.34 19.69 8.63
N LEU A 81 8.19 20.25 9.49
CA LEU A 81 8.29 19.82 10.88
C LEU A 81 6.96 20.01 11.62
N GLN A 82 6.26 21.13 11.39
CA GLN A 82 4.92 21.35 11.95
C GLN A 82 3.91 20.27 11.50
N ARG A 83 3.93 19.89 10.21
CA ARG A 83 3.08 18.82 9.67
C ARG A 83 3.41 17.45 10.25
N ALA A 84 4.69 17.20 10.55
CA ALA A 84 5.15 16.02 11.28
C ALA A 84 4.84 16.09 12.80
N GLY A 85 4.06 17.08 13.26
CA GLY A 85 3.69 17.24 14.65
C GLY A 85 4.78 17.83 15.55
N ILE A 86 5.90 18.28 14.97
CA ILE A 86 6.97 18.96 15.69
C ILE A 86 6.65 20.45 15.72
N SER A 87 6.49 21.00 16.93
CA SER A 87 6.36 22.44 17.10
C SER A 87 7.65 23.12 16.64
N SER A 88 7.57 23.84 15.52
CA SER A 88 8.70 24.51 14.87
C SER A 88 8.21 25.86 14.39
N HIS A 89 8.89 26.96 14.72
CA HIS A 89 8.47 28.29 14.30
C HIS A 89 9.65 29.27 14.24
N TRP A 90 9.39 30.42 13.64
CA TRP A 90 10.34 31.53 13.62
C TRP A 90 10.04 32.50 14.76
N GLU A 91 11.03 32.82 15.59
CA GLU A 91 10.87 33.73 16.72
C GLU A 91 12.12 34.59 16.91
N ALA A 92 11.94 35.91 16.91
CA ALA A 92 13.00 36.88 17.19
C ALA A 92 14.32 36.66 16.42
N GLY A 93 14.22 36.22 15.15
CA GLY A 93 15.40 35.96 14.30
C GLY A 93 16.07 34.60 14.54
N SER A 94 15.44 33.73 15.34
CA SER A 94 15.88 32.36 15.59
C SER A 94 14.86 31.37 15.05
N TRP A 95 15.34 30.21 14.64
CA TRP A 95 14.50 29.06 14.37
C TRP A 95 14.32 28.26 15.66
N VAL A 96 13.09 28.24 16.17
CA VAL A 96 12.75 27.61 17.45
C VAL A 96 12.03 26.30 17.18
N ILE A 97 12.45 25.24 17.87
CA ILE A 97 11.87 23.90 17.82
C ILE A 97 11.54 23.47 19.24
N HIS A 98 10.34 22.97 19.46
CA HIS A 98 9.91 22.38 20.72
C HIS A 98 9.60 20.90 20.50
N LEU A 99 10.43 20.05 21.10
CA LEU A 99 10.39 18.60 20.98
C LEU A 99 10.71 17.96 22.34
N PRO A 100 9.73 17.91 23.27
CA PRO A 100 9.96 17.45 24.63
C PRO A 100 10.42 15.98 24.64
N GLY A 101 11.34 15.65 25.55
CA GLY A 101 11.83 14.27 25.74
C GLY A 101 12.97 13.85 24.81
N LEU A 102 13.32 14.64 23.79
CA LEU A 102 14.47 14.35 22.94
C LEU A 102 15.79 14.69 23.66
N GLN A 103 16.70 13.71 23.74
CA GLN A 103 18.10 13.96 24.09
C GLN A 103 18.82 14.52 22.87
N LEU A 104 19.09 15.81 22.88
CA LEU A 104 19.77 16.49 21.77
C LEU A 104 21.25 16.11 21.75
N GLN A 105 21.74 15.75 20.57
CA GLN A 105 23.19 15.72 20.34
C GLN A 105 23.66 17.14 19.94
N PRO A 106 24.59 17.76 20.70
CA PRO A 106 25.15 19.04 20.30
C PRO A 106 25.87 18.92 18.95
N ILE A 107 25.47 19.72 17.97
CA ILE A 107 26.12 19.76 16.65
C ILE A 107 27.35 20.69 16.68
N GLY A 108 27.44 21.55 17.70
CA GLY A 108 28.44 22.60 17.79
C GLY A 108 28.08 23.83 16.95
N LYS A 109 28.93 24.86 16.99
CA LYS A 109 28.73 26.08 16.19
C LYS A 109 29.14 25.81 14.75
N LEU A 110 28.17 25.78 13.84
CA LEU A 110 28.41 25.66 12.40
C LEU A 110 28.91 26.98 11.79
N ALA A 111 28.58 28.12 12.40
CA ALA A 111 29.07 29.43 11.98
C ALA A 111 29.27 30.40 13.17
N VAL A 112 30.04 31.47 12.92
CA VAL A 112 30.25 32.58 13.87
C VAL A 112 29.05 33.53 13.89
N ALA A 113 28.38 33.70 12.76
CA ALA A 113 27.19 34.53 12.58
C ALA A 113 26.18 33.78 11.70
N GLY A 114 24.89 33.99 11.96
CA GLY A 114 23.82 33.26 11.27
C GLY A 114 22.55 33.23 12.10
N VAL A 115 21.69 32.27 11.77
CA VAL A 115 20.41 32.07 12.46
C VAL A 115 20.58 31.03 13.56
N PRO A 116 20.34 31.39 14.83
CA PRO A 116 20.35 30.41 15.92
C PRO A 116 19.24 29.38 15.73
N VAL A 117 19.58 28.11 15.92
CA VAL A 117 18.61 27.01 16.02
C VAL A 117 18.48 26.66 17.48
N VAL A 118 17.29 26.91 18.03
CA VAL A 118 16.99 26.73 19.45
C VAL A 118 16.03 25.56 19.60
N VAL A 119 16.46 24.51 20.27
CA VAL A 119 15.61 23.34 20.56
C VAL A 119 15.37 23.23 22.05
N ASN A 120 14.11 23.23 22.46
CA ASN A 120 13.69 23.22 23.87
C ASN A 120 14.39 24.32 24.71
N GLY A 121 14.55 25.52 24.14
CA GLY A 121 15.20 26.66 24.79
C GLY A 121 16.75 26.62 24.78
N THR A 122 17.37 25.59 24.21
CA THR A 122 18.83 25.48 24.10
C THR A 122 19.27 25.69 22.65
N THR A 123 20.20 26.60 22.41
CA THR A 123 20.81 26.78 21.08
C THR A 123 21.71 25.59 20.75
N ILE A 124 21.33 24.81 19.73
CA ILE A 124 22.10 23.63 19.29
C ILE A 124 23.04 23.93 18.11
N ALA A 125 22.73 24.97 17.33
CA ALA A 125 23.49 25.37 16.15
C ALA A 125 23.29 26.86 15.83
N ILE A 126 24.19 27.41 15.02
CA ILE A 126 24.03 28.72 14.36
C ILE A 126 24.24 28.46 12.86
N LEU A 127 23.17 28.60 12.08
CA LEU A 127 23.17 28.26 10.66
C LEU A 127 23.64 29.45 9.81
N PRO A 128 24.69 29.29 8.98
CA PRO A 128 24.99 30.26 7.96
C PRO A 128 23.87 30.25 6.91
N GLY A 129 23.59 31.41 6.33
CA GLY A 129 22.57 31.50 5.29
C GLY A 129 22.44 32.91 4.74
N MET A 130 21.45 33.09 3.86
CA MET A 130 21.25 34.34 3.15
C MET A 130 19.76 34.67 3.00
N ASN A 131 19.43 35.95 3.04
CA ASN A 131 18.09 36.42 2.69
C ASN A 131 17.96 36.54 1.17
N ARG A 132 16.96 35.87 0.59
CA ARG A 132 16.61 35.97 -0.84
C ARG A 132 15.10 35.98 -1.00
N VAL A 133 14.62 36.52 -2.12
CA VAL A 133 13.21 36.43 -2.48
C VAL A 133 12.91 35.01 -2.92
N ASP A 134 11.98 34.35 -2.24
CA ASP A 134 11.44 33.07 -2.67
C ASP A 134 10.67 33.25 -3.99
N PRO A 135 11.03 32.49 -5.06
CA PRO A 135 10.40 32.65 -6.37
C PRO A 135 8.91 32.31 -6.39
N PHE A 136 8.39 31.54 -5.42
CA PHE A 136 6.98 31.13 -5.42
C PHE A 136 6.09 32.05 -4.60
N SER A 137 6.51 32.41 -3.38
CA SER A 137 5.76 33.38 -2.57
C SER A 137 6.03 34.84 -2.94
N HIS A 138 7.13 35.10 -3.67
CA HIS A 138 7.68 36.44 -3.93
C HIS A 138 8.00 37.24 -2.64
N LYS A 139 8.20 36.54 -1.51
CA LYS A 139 8.57 37.14 -0.22
C LYS A 139 10.02 36.82 0.12
N THR A 140 10.68 37.73 0.82
CA THR A 140 12.03 37.45 1.36
C THR A 140 11.97 36.33 2.39
N THR A 141 12.80 35.31 2.20
CA THR A 141 12.99 34.19 3.12
C THR A 141 14.48 33.93 3.36
N PHE A 142 14.79 33.19 4.43
CA PHE A 142 16.16 32.81 4.76
C PHE A 142 16.49 31.45 4.12
N PHE A 143 17.56 31.41 3.34
CA PHE A 143 18.07 30.21 2.70
C PHE A 143 19.26 29.66 3.48
N VAL A 144 19.24 28.37 3.75
CA VAL A 144 20.28 27.65 4.49
C VAL A 144 20.91 26.59 3.59
N ASN A 145 22.21 26.34 3.75
CA ASN A 145 22.89 25.24 3.07
C ASN A 145 22.24 23.89 3.48
N MET A 146 21.92 23.05 2.51
CA MET A 146 21.26 21.76 2.75
C MET A 146 22.05 20.87 3.70
N THR A 147 23.38 20.83 3.61
CA THR A 147 24.25 20.04 4.49
C THR A 147 24.13 20.47 5.95
N ASP A 148 23.95 21.77 6.20
CA ASP A 148 23.76 22.26 7.56
C ASP A 148 22.35 21.95 8.08
N MET A 149 21.35 21.97 7.20
CA MET A 149 20.00 21.48 7.52
C MET A 149 20.01 19.99 7.86
N ASP A 150 20.75 19.16 7.11
CA ASP A 150 20.90 17.72 7.38
C ASP A 150 21.41 17.49 8.79
N ARG A 151 22.46 18.22 9.20
CA ARG A 151 23.02 18.11 10.55
C ARG A 151 22.02 18.49 11.64
N VAL A 152 21.25 19.55 11.42
CA VAL A 152 20.21 19.97 12.37
C VAL A 152 19.12 18.91 12.49
N VAL A 153 18.62 18.41 11.36
CA VAL A 153 17.56 17.41 11.33
C VAL A 153 18.06 16.07 11.91
N GLN A 154 19.29 15.67 11.63
CA GLN A 154 19.93 14.50 12.25
C GLN A 154 20.07 14.64 13.77
N ALA A 155 20.37 15.83 14.29
CA ALA A 155 20.40 16.06 15.74
C ALA A 155 19.02 15.99 16.40
N LEU A 156 17.94 16.10 15.61
CA LEU A 156 16.58 15.79 16.04
C LEU A 156 16.27 14.28 16.03
N GLY A 157 17.23 13.44 15.66
CA GLY A 157 17.10 11.98 15.55
C GLY A 157 16.54 11.50 14.21
N TRP A 158 16.34 12.39 13.24
CA TRP A 158 15.77 12.04 11.95
C TRP A 158 16.86 11.49 11.01
N GLN A 159 16.49 10.50 10.21
CA GLN A 159 17.37 9.99 9.15
C GLN A 159 17.14 10.83 7.90
N VAL A 160 18.22 11.36 7.34
CA VAL A 160 18.17 12.23 6.16
C VAL A 160 18.93 11.57 5.02
N SER A 161 18.37 11.60 3.81
CA SER A 161 19.04 11.16 2.59
C SER A 161 18.78 12.14 1.45
N PHE A 162 19.78 12.34 0.60
CA PHE A 162 19.65 13.15 -0.61
C PHE A 162 20.15 12.37 -1.82
N ASN A 163 19.31 12.18 -2.83
CA ASN A 163 19.65 11.40 -4.02
C ASN A 163 20.07 12.25 -5.24
N GLY A 164 20.40 13.53 -5.02
CA GLY A 164 20.70 14.48 -6.10
C GLY A 164 19.47 15.24 -6.61
N SER A 165 18.27 14.69 -6.39
CA SER A 165 17.00 15.27 -6.87
C SER A 165 15.89 15.26 -5.83
N GLN A 166 16.09 14.59 -4.70
CA GLN A 166 15.10 14.46 -3.64
C GLN A 166 15.80 14.43 -2.29
N TRP A 167 15.25 15.19 -1.34
CA TRP A 167 15.72 15.28 0.03
C TRP A 167 14.72 14.61 0.96
N GLN A 168 15.00 13.41 1.43
CA GLN A 168 14.10 12.66 2.30
C GLN A 168 14.57 12.78 3.74
N ALA A 169 13.64 13.04 4.66
CA ALA A 169 13.87 13.08 6.09
C ALA A 169 12.80 12.24 6.80
N ASP A 170 13.22 11.14 7.42
CA ASP A 170 12.33 10.23 8.14
C ASP A 170 12.47 10.43 9.65
N SER A 171 11.36 10.74 10.32
CA SER A 171 11.32 10.82 11.78
C SER A 171 11.62 9.45 12.43
N PRO A 172 12.06 9.41 13.70
CA PRO A 172 12.20 8.16 14.45
C PRO A 172 10.92 7.31 14.46
N SER A 173 9.76 7.96 14.49
CA SER A 173 8.46 7.29 14.44
C SER A 173 8.20 6.66 13.08
N LEU A 174 8.50 7.35 11.97
CA LEU A 174 8.40 6.74 10.65
C LEU A 174 9.41 5.61 10.45
N GLN A 175 10.63 5.74 10.97
CA GLN A 175 11.61 4.65 10.96
C GLN A 175 11.10 3.42 11.72
N SER A 176 10.46 3.62 12.87
CA SER A 176 9.83 2.52 13.62
C SER A 176 8.70 1.87 12.81
N LEU A 177 7.93 2.65 12.04
CA LEU A 177 6.95 2.08 11.11
C LEU A 177 7.62 1.30 9.97
N LYS A 178 8.68 1.83 9.36
CA LYS A 178 9.48 1.13 8.33
C LYS A 178 9.95 -0.22 8.84
N ILE A 179 10.61 -0.20 10.00
CA ILE A 179 11.13 -1.41 10.64
C ILE A 179 10.00 -2.38 10.95
N ALA A 180 8.88 -1.90 11.53
CA ALA A 180 7.74 -2.76 11.83
C ALA A 180 7.14 -3.42 10.59
N LEU A 181 7.00 -2.68 9.47
CA LEU A 181 6.49 -3.23 8.21
C LEU A 181 7.49 -4.24 7.60
N THR A 182 8.78 -3.91 7.53
CA THR A 182 9.83 -4.80 7.03
C THR A 182 10.03 -6.04 7.89
N ASP A 183 9.94 -5.90 9.20
CA ASP A 183 10.08 -7.01 10.13
C ASP A 183 8.86 -7.93 10.06
N THR A 184 7.65 -7.41 9.92
CA THR A 184 6.45 -8.24 9.74
C THR A 184 6.56 -9.12 8.50
N SER A 185 7.05 -8.55 7.39
CA SER A 185 7.21 -9.30 6.13
C SER A 185 8.40 -10.27 6.12
N SER A 186 9.41 -10.05 6.97
CA SER A 186 10.58 -10.93 7.09
C SER A 186 10.55 -11.86 8.29
N SER A 187 9.61 -11.68 9.23
CA SER A 187 9.53 -12.46 10.46
C SER A 187 9.18 -13.90 10.13
N PRO A 188 10.03 -14.87 10.54
CA PRO A 188 9.79 -16.27 10.24
C PRO A 188 8.63 -16.87 11.05
N PHE A 189 8.14 -16.19 12.10
CA PHE A 189 7.06 -16.69 12.97
C PHE A 189 6.17 -15.55 13.45
N TYR A 190 4.87 -15.63 13.14
CA TYR A 190 3.85 -14.78 13.75
C TYR A 190 2.47 -15.44 13.64
N GLN A 191 1.56 -15.06 14.53
CA GLN A 191 0.15 -15.37 14.44
C GLN A 191 -0.60 -14.08 14.13
N ALA A 192 -1.49 -14.11 13.16
CA ALA A 192 -2.36 -12.99 12.83
C ALA A 192 -3.82 -13.41 12.98
N ASN A 193 -4.64 -12.57 13.62
CA ASN A 193 -6.08 -12.74 13.64
C ASN A 193 -6.70 -11.55 12.89
N ALA A 194 -7.36 -11.85 11.79
CA ALA A 194 -8.11 -10.92 10.96
C ALA A 194 -9.61 -11.07 11.25
N ILE A 195 -10.30 -9.95 11.36
CA ILE A 195 -11.75 -9.87 11.31
C ILE A 195 -12.07 -8.83 10.25
N GLU A 196 -12.77 -9.25 9.21
CA GLU A 196 -13.29 -8.40 8.15
C GLU A 196 -14.81 -8.37 8.23
N HIS A 197 -15.37 -7.17 8.31
CA HIS A 197 -16.79 -6.93 8.19
C HIS A 197 -17.07 -6.26 6.85
N LEU A 198 -17.78 -6.96 5.95
CA LEU A 198 -18.29 -6.44 4.70
C LEU A 198 -19.77 -6.11 4.87
N HIS A 199 -20.12 -4.83 4.82
CA HIS A 199 -21.48 -4.33 4.80
C HIS A 199 -21.84 -3.89 3.38
N MET A 200 -22.70 -4.65 2.70
CA MET A 200 -23.21 -4.30 1.37
C MET A 200 -24.66 -3.81 1.45
N GLN A 201 -24.91 -2.65 0.86
CA GLN A 201 -26.23 -2.04 0.75
C GLN A 201 -26.58 -1.86 -0.72
N THR A 202 -27.72 -2.44 -1.13
CA THR A 202 -28.22 -2.28 -2.50
C THR A 202 -29.45 -1.36 -2.47
N GLN A 203 -29.33 -0.20 -3.11
CA GLN A 203 -30.44 0.71 -3.32
C GLN A 203 -31.21 0.26 -4.57
N LEU A 204 -32.42 -0.24 -4.37
CA LEU A 204 -33.30 -0.68 -5.45
C LEU A 204 -34.10 0.50 -6.06
N THR A 205 -34.49 0.37 -7.33
CA THR A 205 -35.44 1.30 -7.96
C THR A 205 -36.87 1.04 -7.46
N GLN A 206 -37.78 2.01 -7.65
CA GLN A 206 -39.20 1.80 -7.32
C GLN A 206 -39.82 0.65 -8.12
N THR A 207 -39.37 0.46 -9.36
CA THR A 207 -39.79 -0.66 -10.21
C THR A 207 -39.41 -2.01 -9.59
N ALA A 208 -38.15 -2.19 -9.19
CA ALA A 208 -37.71 -3.41 -8.50
C ALA A 208 -38.50 -3.69 -7.21
N ILE A 209 -38.75 -2.64 -6.41
CA ILE A 209 -39.52 -2.77 -5.18
C ILE A 209 -40.95 -3.24 -5.48
N ASN A 210 -41.58 -2.71 -6.53
CA ASN A 210 -42.93 -3.11 -6.92
C ASN A 210 -42.96 -4.56 -7.43
N ASP A 211 -41.99 -4.94 -8.24
CA ASP A 211 -41.88 -6.30 -8.79
C ASP A 211 -41.63 -7.33 -7.67
N LEU A 212 -40.74 -7.05 -6.72
CA LEU A 212 -40.47 -7.90 -5.55
C LEU A 212 -41.71 -8.07 -4.66
N LYS A 213 -42.44 -6.99 -4.40
CA LYS A 213 -43.72 -7.04 -3.67
C LYS A 213 -44.73 -7.94 -4.38
N SER A 214 -44.80 -7.87 -5.70
CA SER A 214 -45.71 -8.71 -6.49
C SER A 214 -45.31 -10.19 -6.48
N ALA A 215 -44.01 -10.49 -6.39
CA ALA A 215 -43.48 -11.85 -6.33
C ALA A 215 -43.54 -12.49 -4.92
N GLN A 216 -44.02 -11.76 -3.90
CA GLN A 216 -43.95 -12.18 -2.48
C GLN A 216 -42.54 -12.54 -2.01
N GLN A 217 -41.50 -11.97 -2.65
CA GLN A 217 -40.11 -12.17 -2.27
C GLN A 217 -39.60 -10.91 -1.58
N SER A 218 -39.12 -11.04 -0.35
CA SER A 218 -38.31 -10.01 0.28
C SER A 218 -36.86 -10.25 -0.13
N MET A 219 -36.29 -9.39 -0.98
CA MET A 219 -34.83 -9.31 -1.05
C MET A 219 -34.32 -8.49 0.13
N PRO A 220 -33.28 -8.96 0.83
CA PRO A 220 -32.59 -8.13 1.81
C PRO A 220 -32.00 -6.90 1.10
N THR A 221 -32.36 -5.70 1.57
CA THR A 221 -31.80 -4.45 1.03
C THR A 221 -30.42 -4.13 1.62
N SER A 222 -30.01 -4.90 2.64
CA SER A 222 -28.73 -4.82 3.31
C SER A 222 -28.32 -6.24 3.65
N GLU A 223 -27.09 -6.61 3.30
CA GLU A 223 -26.48 -7.87 3.70
C GLU A 223 -25.16 -7.55 4.40
N ASN A 224 -24.96 -8.14 5.57
CA ASN A 224 -23.71 -8.01 6.30
C ASN A 224 -23.03 -9.38 6.31
N LEU A 225 -21.82 -9.41 5.78
CA LEU A 225 -20.94 -10.56 5.76
C LEU A 225 -19.82 -10.31 6.74
N THR A 226 -19.59 -11.22 7.67
CA THR A 226 -18.40 -11.23 8.51
C THR A 226 -17.51 -12.38 8.06
N ILE A 227 -16.25 -12.07 7.75
CA ILE A 227 -15.20 -13.03 7.45
C ILE A 227 -14.18 -12.93 8.57
N GLN A 228 -13.94 -14.02 9.28
CA GLN A 228 -12.91 -14.11 10.31
C GLN A 228 -11.82 -15.02 9.80
N THR A 229 -10.58 -14.52 9.78
CA THR A 229 -9.43 -15.32 9.37
C THR A 229 -8.45 -15.42 10.53
N LYS A 230 -8.18 -16.63 11.00
CA LYS A 230 -7.08 -16.90 11.93
C LYS A 230 -5.92 -17.48 11.14
N MET A 231 -4.77 -16.85 11.19
CA MET A 231 -3.58 -17.23 10.43
C MET A 231 -2.41 -17.50 11.38
N GLU A 232 -1.68 -18.58 11.12
CA GLU A 232 -0.45 -18.94 11.79
C GLU A 232 0.65 -19.09 10.74
N VAL A 233 1.69 -18.26 10.82
CA VAL A 233 2.83 -18.24 9.90
C VAL A 233 4.07 -18.70 10.65
N GLY A 234 4.83 -19.60 10.03
CA GLY A 234 5.99 -20.23 10.65
C GLY A 234 6.91 -20.93 9.67
N LYS A 235 7.69 -21.89 10.19
CA LYS A 235 8.50 -22.79 9.39
C LYS A 235 8.17 -24.26 9.67
N VAL A 236 8.11 -25.04 8.60
CA VAL A 236 7.98 -26.50 8.63
C VAL A 236 9.10 -27.07 7.76
N ALA A 237 9.94 -27.94 8.34
CA ALA A 237 11.10 -28.51 7.65
C ALA A 237 12.04 -27.46 6.99
N GLY A 238 12.15 -26.27 7.59
CA GLY A 238 12.98 -25.17 7.09
C GLY A 238 12.32 -24.30 6.00
N GLN A 239 11.15 -24.70 5.48
CA GLN A 239 10.36 -23.91 4.54
C GLN A 239 9.34 -23.05 5.27
N ARG A 240 8.99 -21.89 4.71
CA ARG A 240 7.86 -21.09 5.21
C ARG A 240 6.57 -21.91 5.08
N ALA A 241 5.76 -21.89 6.13
CA ALA A 241 4.46 -22.52 6.16
C ALA A 241 3.44 -21.58 6.77
N GLU A 242 2.22 -21.66 6.29
CA GLU A 242 1.10 -20.84 6.73
C GLU A 242 -0.15 -21.71 6.85
N LEU A 243 -0.86 -21.58 7.96
CA LEU A 243 -2.16 -22.20 8.17
C LEU A 243 -3.17 -21.11 8.46
N ALA A 244 -4.16 -20.96 7.60
CA ALA A 244 -5.26 -20.03 7.76
C ALA A 244 -6.59 -20.79 7.94
N GLU A 245 -7.35 -20.43 8.96
CA GLU A 245 -8.75 -20.84 9.14
C GLU A 245 -9.63 -19.64 8.83
N VAL A 246 -10.48 -19.78 7.81
CA VAL A 246 -11.41 -18.74 7.35
C VAL A 246 -12.81 -19.15 7.74
N THR A 247 -13.51 -18.32 8.49
CA THR A 247 -14.92 -18.52 8.86
C THR A 247 -15.75 -17.37 8.32
N THR A 248 -16.78 -17.72 7.55
CA THR A 248 -17.67 -16.78 6.89
C THR A 248 -19.09 -16.90 7.47
N GLN A 249 -19.66 -15.78 7.89
CA GLN A 249 -20.99 -15.71 8.48
C GLN A 249 -21.79 -14.56 7.88
N MET A 250 -22.98 -14.87 7.34
CA MET A 250 -23.96 -13.85 6.95
C MET A 250 -24.80 -13.47 8.17
N GLN A 251 -24.87 -12.18 8.51
CA GLN A 251 -25.72 -11.67 9.57
C GLN A 251 -27.20 -11.88 9.20
N ASP A 252 -28.03 -12.24 10.19
CA ASP A 252 -29.47 -12.48 10.04
C ASP A 252 -29.85 -13.63 9.08
N SER A 253 -28.88 -14.44 8.67
CA SER A 253 -29.11 -15.65 7.88
C SER A 253 -29.37 -16.85 8.77
N THR A 254 -30.26 -17.74 8.33
CA THR A 254 -30.42 -19.09 8.92
C THR A 254 -29.33 -20.06 8.46
N ILE A 255 -28.49 -19.64 7.51
CA ILE A 255 -27.37 -20.42 7.01
C ILE A 255 -26.28 -20.44 8.09
N PRO A 256 -25.85 -21.63 8.55
CA PRO A 256 -24.79 -21.72 9.55
C PRO A 256 -23.46 -21.19 8.98
N PRO A 257 -22.56 -20.67 9.84
CA PRO A 257 -21.23 -20.27 9.41
C PRO A 257 -20.55 -21.37 8.59
N GLN A 258 -19.88 -20.96 7.53
CA GLN A 258 -19.06 -21.83 6.71
C GLN A 258 -17.61 -21.60 7.12
N SER A 259 -16.87 -22.66 7.40
CA SER A 259 -15.44 -22.55 7.70
C SER A 259 -14.63 -23.32 6.67
N SER A 260 -13.46 -22.82 6.34
CA SER A 260 -12.48 -23.48 5.49
C SER A 260 -11.10 -23.32 6.10
N GLU A 261 -10.20 -24.23 5.76
CA GLU A 261 -8.80 -24.10 6.09
C GLU A 261 -7.97 -24.06 4.81
N VAL A 262 -6.93 -23.25 4.84
CA VAL A 262 -5.92 -23.12 3.80
C VAL A 262 -4.57 -23.38 4.43
N TYR A 263 -3.80 -24.31 3.88
CA TYR A 263 -2.45 -24.60 4.31
C TYR A 263 -1.48 -24.40 3.16
N ILE A 264 -0.48 -23.57 3.38
CA ILE A 264 0.59 -23.27 2.41
C ILE A 264 1.90 -23.80 2.98
N GLN A 265 2.66 -24.54 2.17
CA GLN A 265 4.02 -24.94 2.51
C GLN A 265 4.87 -25.01 1.24
N GLY A 266 5.87 -24.13 1.15
CA GLY A 266 6.65 -23.97 -0.07
C GLY A 266 5.73 -23.64 -1.26
N ASN A 267 5.78 -24.44 -2.32
CA ASN A 267 5.01 -24.23 -3.55
C ASN A 267 3.64 -24.91 -3.56
N HIS A 268 3.20 -25.45 -2.42
CA HIS A 268 1.95 -26.18 -2.32
C HIS A 268 0.93 -25.37 -1.52
N LEU A 269 -0.28 -25.26 -2.06
CA LEU A 269 -1.44 -24.70 -1.39
C LEU A 269 -2.50 -25.79 -1.31
N TYR A 270 -2.94 -26.10 -0.10
CA TYR A 270 -3.97 -27.08 0.20
C TYR A 270 -5.19 -26.37 0.77
N GLU A 271 -6.38 -26.79 0.38
CA GLU A 271 -7.65 -26.25 0.87
C GLU A 271 -8.53 -27.38 1.37
N ARG A 272 -9.31 -27.13 2.43
CA ARG A 272 -10.44 -27.99 2.81
C ARG A 272 -11.60 -27.17 3.36
N MET A 273 -12.81 -27.65 3.10
CA MET A 273 -14.02 -27.13 3.71
C MET A 273 -14.28 -27.86 5.03
N LEU A 274 -14.56 -27.10 6.08
CA LEU A 274 -15.03 -27.61 7.36
C LEU A 274 -16.56 -27.66 7.36
N ASN A 275 -17.13 -28.72 7.91
CA ASN A 275 -18.57 -28.82 8.09
C ASN A 275 -19.05 -27.86 9.20
N SER A 276 -20.31 -27.43 9.11
CA SER A 276 -20.92 -26.46 10.04
C SER A 276 -21.00 -26.94 11.50
N SER A 277 -20.72 -28.21 11.79
CA SER A 277 -20.63 -28.75 13.15
C SER A 277 -19.26 -28.57 13.80
N GLY A 278 -18.26 -28.04 13.09
CA GLY A 278 -16.86 -27.96 13.57
C GLY A 278 -16.25 -29.34 13.89
N SER A 279 -16.91 -30.43 13.48
CA SER A 279 -16.49 -31.79 13.80
C SER A 279 -15.70 -32.36 12.64
N THR A 280 -14.42 -32.64 12.87
CA THR A 280 -13.54 -33.38 11.95
C THR A 280 -14.05 -34.78 11.59
N GLN A 281 -15.11 -35.30 12.21
CA GLN A 281 -15.76 -36.54 11.78
C GLN A 281 -16.66 -36.31 10.56
N GLY A 282 -16.05 -36.22 9.38
CA GLY A 282 -16.70 -36.08 8.08
C GLY A 282 -15.92 -35.22 7.07
N GLN A 283 -14.61 -35.06 7.26
CA GLN A 283 -13.72 -34.06 6.67
C GLN A 283 -13.90 -33.90 5.15
N GLY A 284 -13.97 -32.64 4.70
CA GLY A 284 -13.44 -32.32 3.38
C GLY A 284 -11.98 -32.76 3.35
N GLN A 285 -11.63 -33.64 2.41
CA GLN A 285 -10.23 -34.01 2.20
C GLN A 285 -9.47 -32.76 1.77
N TRP A 286 -8.24 -32.61 2.26
CA TRP A 286 -7.32 -31.60 1.74
C TRP A 286 -7.14 -31.81 0.24
N MET A 287 -7.43 -30.77 -0.53
CA MET A 287 -7.23 -30.75 -1.97
C MET A 287 -6.11 -29.77 -2.27
N GLU A 288 -5.13 -30.21 -3.05
CA GLU A 288 -4.11 -29.31 -3.58
C GLU A 288 -4.74 -28.41 -4.65
N SER A 289 -4.62 -27.10 -4.45
CA SER A 289 -5.14 -26.10 -5.40
C SER A 289 -4.23 -26.01 -6.61
N THR A 290 -4.79 -26.10 -7.81
CA THR A 290 -4.03 -25.91 -9.07
C THR A 290 -3.73 -24.44 -9.38
N ILE A 291 -4.36 -23.52 -8.64
CA ILE A 291 -4.13 -22.07 -8.74
C ILE A 291 -2.85 -21.67 -7.96
N SER A 292 -2.34 -22.58 -7.12
CA SER A 292 -1.22 -22.43 -6.20
C SER A 292 0.03 -21.78 -6.82
N GLU A 293 0.57 -22.31 -7.93
CA GLU A 293 1.86 -21.81 -8.43
C GLU A 293 1.87 -20.32 -8.79
N LYS A 294 0.75 -19.78 -9.30
CA LYS A 294 0.71 -18.38 -9.72
C LYS A 294 0.45 -17.45 -8.55
N LEU A 295 -0.46 -17.83 -7.65
CA LEU A 295 -0.74 -17.05 -6.44
C LEU A 295 0.46 -17.07 -5.49
N LEU A 296 1.14 -18.21 -5.34
CA LEU A 296 2.34 -18.33 -4.52
C LEU A 296 3.50 -17.52 -5.09
N LYS A 297 3.69 -17.48 -6.41
CA LYS A 297 4.67 -16.56 -7.03
C LYS A 297 4.36 -15.08 -6.77
N LEU A 298 3.09 -14.75 -6.58
CA LEU A 298 2.63 -13.41 -6.28
C LEU A 298 2.91 -13.05 -4.81
N GLU A 299 2.74 -14.01 -3.91
CA GLU A 299 3.08 -13.88 -2.49
C GLU A 299 4.60 -13.85 -2.26
N GLU A 300 5.34 -14.68 -2.98
CA GLU A 300 6.81 -14.69 -2.98
C GLU A 300 7.41 -13.45 -3.67
N ASN A 301 6.61 -12.70 -4.43
CA ASN A 301 7.09 -11.46 -5.02
C ASN A 301 7.26 -10.42 -3.89
N PRO A 302 8.50 -10.05 -3.54
CA PRO A 302 8.75 -9.08 -2.48
C PRO A 302 8.15 -7.69 -2.80
N GLU A 303 7.85 -7.41 -4.07
CA GLU A 303 7.13 -6.19 -4.48
C GLU A 303 5.64 -6.19 -4.10
N LEU A 304 5.06 -7.36 -3.80
CA LEU A 304 3.62 -7.56 -3.57
C LEU A 304 3.28 -8.04 -2.15
N GLY A 305 4.09 -8.94 -1.56
CA GLY A 305 3.83 -9.55 -0.27
C GLY A 305 4.37 -8.82 0.96
N ALA A 306 5.36 -7.93 0.78
CA ALA A 306 6.09 -7.32 1.89
C ALA A 306 5.79 -5.83 2.12
N ASP A 307 5.07 -5.19 1.20
CA ASP A 307 5.03 -3.74 1.14
C ASP A 307 3.64 -3.28 0.68
N LEU A 308 2.75 -3.05 1.66
CA LEU A 308 2.17 -1.71 1.77
C LEU A 308 3.37 -0.75 1.88
N SER A 309 4.08 -0.56 0.76
CA SER A 309 5.25 0.29 0.76
C SER A 309 4.76 1.61 1.29
N LEU A 310 5.56 2.28 2.11
CA LEU A 310 5.19 3.62 2.57
C LEU A 310 4.87 4.56 1.39
N SER A 311 5.32 4.19 0.18
CA SER A 311 4.93 4.85 -1.07
C SER A 311 3.44 4.76 -1.42
N MET A 312 2.67 3.82 -0.84
CA MET A 312 1.21 3.76 -0.93
C MET A 312 0.52 4.57 0.15
N LEU A 313 1.21 4.93 1.24
CA LEU A 313 0.63 5.71 2.32
C LEU A 313 0.74 7.21 1.99
N ARG A 314 -0.36 7.92 2.21
CA ARG A 314 -0.48 9.37 2.09
C ARG A 314 -1.02 9.88 3.40
N ASN A 315 -0.75 11.15 3.73
CA ASN A 315 -1.38 11.78 4.87
C ASN A 315 -1.20 11.00 6.18
N ILE A 316 0.03 10.50 6.44
CA ILE A 316 0.39 9.78 7.66
C ILE A 316 0.33 10.73 8.86
N HIS A 317 -0.62 10.53 9.75
CA HIS A 317 -0.75 11.22 11.03
C HIS A 317 -0.27 10.29 12.14
N ILE A 318 0.73 10.73 12.89
CA ILE A 318 1.36 9.94 13.94
C ILE A 318 0.78 10.39 15.28
N THR A 319 0.23 9.45 16.04
CA THR A 319 -0.24 9.67 17.41
C THR A 319 0.51 8.74 18.35
N ALA A 320 1.35 9.31 19.20
CA ALA A 320 1.97 8.57 20.29
C ALA A 320 0.87 8.12 21.26
N THR A 321 0.75 6.82 21.49
CA THR A 321 -0.17 6.25 22.46
C THR A 321 0.58 6.00 23.78
N ARG A 322 -0.13 5.91 24.90
CA ARG A 322 0.49 5.70 26.21
C ARG A 322 1.27 4.38 26.23
N GLY A 323 2.57 4.45 26.51
CA GLY A 323 3.49 3.31 26.56
C GLY A 323 4.43 3.28 25.34
N ASP A 324 4.88 2.10 24.94
CA ASP A 324 5.75 1.90 23.77
C ASP A 324 4.95 1.68 22.48
N THR A 325 3.75 2.26 22.37
CA THR A 325 2.87 2.07 21.22
C THR A 325 2.64 3.36 20.45
N THR A 326 2.74 3.29 19.13
CA THR A 326 2.50 4.41 18.23
C THR A 326 1.44 4.02 17.22
N THR A 327 0.43 4.86 17.05
CA THR A 327 -0.60 4.67 16.03
C THR A 327 -0.38 5.64 14.87
N TYR A 328 -0.46 5.11 13.65
CA TYR A 328 -0.27 5.83 12.40
C TYR A 328 -1.59 5.75 11.64
N ALA A 329 -2.24 6.89 11.42
CA ALA A 329 -3.41 6.97 10.55
C ALA A 329 -2.96 7.47 9.17
N ALA A 330 -3.27 6.75 8.11
CA ALA A 330 -2.88 7.08 6.74
C ALA A 330 -4.05 6.89 5.78
N GLN A 331 -3.97 7.56 4.63
CA GLN A 331 -4.82 7.29 3.48
C GLN A 331 -4.03 6.44 2.49
N LEU A 332 -4.69 5.49 1.84
CA LEU A 332 -4.06 4.68 0.80
C LEU A 332 -4.14 5.38 -0.55
N ASP A 333 -3.03 5.44 -1.26
CA ASP A 333 -2.93 5.93 -2.63
C ASP A 333 -3.54 4.91 -3.57
N THR A 334 -4.73 5.23 -4.07
CA THR A 334 -5.52 4.37 -4.96
C THR A 334 -4.79 4.06 -6.28
N SER A 335 -3.85 4.89 -6.71
CA SER A 335 -3.03 4.62 -7.90
C SER A 335 -2.03 3.48 -7.70
N SER A 336 -1.52 3.33 -6.48
CA SER A 336 -0.65 2.22 -6.12
C SER A 336 -1.44 0.92 -5.98
N LEU A 337 -2.64 1.03 -5.41
CA LEU A 337 -3.58 -0.09 -5.34
C LEU A 337 -4.05 -0.54 -6.72
N GLU A 338 -4.25 0.39 -7.67
CA GLU A 338 -4.56 0.06 -9.07
C GLU A 338 -3.48 -0.81 -9.71
N ARG A 339 -2.20 -0.45 -9.51
CA ARG A 339 -1.08 -1.26 -10.00
C ARG A 339 -1.08 -2.65 -9.37
N TYR A 340 -1.27 -2.72 -8.05
CA TYR A 340 -1.32 -3.98 -7.32
C TYR A 340 -2.45 -4.88 -7.80
N MET A 341 -3.67 -4.35 -7.88
CA MET A 341 -4.83 -5.09 -8.36
C MET A 341 -4.65 -5.51 -9.82
N SER A 342 -4.12 -4.64 -10.68
CA SER A 342 -3.82 -5.00 -12.07
C SER A 342 -2.90 -6.22 -12.18
N LEU A 343 -1.89 -6.33 -11.30
CA LEU A 343 -0.99 -7.49 -11.25
C LEU A 343 -1.73 -8.75 -10.78
N LEU A 344 -2.56 -8.63 -9.74
CA LEU A 344 -3.43 -9.72 -9.30
C LEU A 344 -4.32 -10.22 -10.44
N PHE A 345 -4.97 -9.32 -11.20
CA PHE A 345 -5.83 -9.72 -12.32
C PHE A 345 -5.06 -10.35 -13.48
N SER A 346 -3.86 -9.87 -13.79
CA SER A 346 -3.05 -10.46 -14.87
C SER A 346 -2.58 -11.87 -14.52
N GLU A 347 -2.22 -12.13 -13.27
CA GLU A 347 -1.61 -13.39 -12.84
C GLU A 347 -2.63 -14.45 -12.43
N SER A 348 -3.69 -14.06 -11.74
CA SER A 348 -4.73 -14.98 -11.24
C SER A 348 -5.51 -15.71 -12.34
N GLY A 349 -5.31 -15.35 -13.62
CA GLY A 349 -6.04 -15.98 -14.71
C GLY A 349 -7.56 -15.71 -14.65
N LEU A 350 -7.99 -14.69 -13.90
CA LEU A 350 -9.40 -14.26 -13.78
C LEU A 350 -10.04 -13.89 -15.13
N SER A 351 -9.28 -13.92 -16.23
CA SER A 351 -9.81 -14.14 -17.58
C SER A 351 -10.87 -15.25 -17.68
N GLY A 352 -10.82 -16.28 -16.81
CA GLY A 352 -11.84 -17.33 -16.72
C GLY A 352 -13.21 -16.83 -16.22
N LEU A 353 -13.25 -15.81 -15.35
CA LEU A 353 -14.52 -15.18 -14.94
C LEU A 353 -15.17 -14.39 -16.08
N ALA A 354 -14.37 -13.86 -17.03
CA ALA A 354 -14.89 -13.22 -18.23
C ALA A 354 -15.57 -14.22 -19.20
N GLY A 355 -15.42 -15.54 -18.97
CA GLY A 355 -16.06 -16.59 -19.75
C GLY A 355 -17.55 -16.79 -19.43
N GLN A 356 -18.06 -16.28 -18.31
CA GLN A 356 -19.51 -16.25 -18.02
C GLN A 356 -20.15 -14.97 -18.59
N GLU A 357 -20.12 -14.91 -19.92
CA GLU A 357 -20.91 -14.16 -20.92
C GLU A 357 -21.21 -12.64 -20.83
N ASN A 358 -21.00 -11.89 -19.74
CA ASN A 358 -21.54 -10.51 -19.71
C ASN A 358 -20.55 -9.35 -19.54
N LEU A 359 -19.28 -9.61 -19.20
CA LEU A 359 -18.27 -8.55 -19.08
C LEU A 359 -16.96 -8.96 -19.79
N SER A 360 -16.53 -8.16 -20.77
CA SER A 360 -15.19 -8.29 -21.34
C SER A 360 -14.11 -7.95 -20.31
N SER A 361 -12.89 -8.45 -20.50
CA SER A 361 -11.75 -8.11 -19.64
C SER A 361 -11.52 -6.58 -19.55
N SER A 362 -11.77 -5.85 -20.64
CA SER A 362 -11.70 -4.38 -20.64
C SER A 362 -12.81 -3.71 -19.82
N GLN A 363 -14.02 -4.27 -19.78
CA GLN A 363 -15.11 -3.77 -18.94
C GLN A 363 -14.83 -4.04 -17.46
N MET A 364 -14.25 -5.20 -17.14
CA MET A 364 -13.85 -5.54 -15.78
C MET A 364 -12.73 -4.62 -15.27
N LEU A 365 -11.71 -4.36 -16.10
CA LEU A 365 -10.64 -3.42 -15.76
C LEU A 365 -11.17 -1.99 -15.59
N TYR A 366 -12.09 -1.56 -16.46
CA TYR A 366 -12.75 -0.26 -16.31
C TYR A 366 -13.52 -0.15 -14.99
N LEU A 367 -14.33 -1.17 -14.65
CA LEU A 367 -15.09 -1.22 -13.41
C LEU A 367 -14.16 -1.17 -12.20
N LEU A 368 -13.08 -1.95 -12.22
CA LEU A 368 -12.09 -1.96 -11.16
C LEU A 368 -11.44 -0.59 -10.97
N ASN A 369 -10.93 0.01 -12.05
CA ASN A 369 -10.32 1.32 -12.00
C ASN A 369 -11.29 2.37 -11.46
N HIS A 370 -12.57 2.27 -11.83
CA HIS A 370 -13.59 3.17 -11.32
C HIS A 370 -13.89 2.94 -9.83
N ILE A 371 -13.98 1.68 -9.38
CA ILE A 371 -14.12 1.35 -7.96
C ILE A 371 -12.94 1.96 -7.21
N LEU A 372 -11.70 1.69 -7.63
CA LEU A 372 -10.50 2.21 -6.97
C LEU A 372 -10.45 3.74 -6.93
N GLN A 373 -10.85 4.43 -8.00
CA GLN A 373 -10.88 5.89 -8.04
C GLN A 373 -11.96 6.51 -7.14
N THR A 374 -13.06 5.79 -6.89
CA THR A 374 -14.16 6.23 -6.02
C THR A 374 -14.03 5.72 -4.58
N THR A 375 -13.13 4.76 -4.36
CA THR A 375 -12.90 4.15 -3.05
C THR A 375 -12.22 5.16 -2.14
N LYS A 376 -12.78 5.34 -0.95
CA LYS A 376 -12.11 6.04 0.15
C LYS A 376 -11.54 4.99 1.08
N MET A 377 -10.25 5.08 1.35
CA MET A 377 -9.54 4.14 2.22
C MET A 377 -8.85 4.88 3.34
N GLN A 378 -9.11 4.45 4.56
CA GLN A 378 -8.39 4.87 5.76
C GLN A 378 -7.70 3.66 6.36
N LEU A 379 -6.43 3.82 6.71
CA LEU A 379 -5.61 2.78 7.31
C LEU A 379 -5.10 3.28 8.64
N HIS A 380 -5.28 2.52 9.72
CA HIS A 380 -4.63 2.76 10.98
C HIS A 380 -3.71 1.59 11.32
N LEU A 381 -2.43 1.89 11.44
CA LEU A 381 -1.39 0.94 11.85
C LEU A 381 -1.02 1.24 13.29
N THR A 382 -0.86 0.22 14.12
CA THR A 382 -0.37 0.35 15.49
C THR A 382 0.91 -0.44 15.60
N VAL A 383 2.00 0.25 15.89
CA VAL A 383 3.32 -0.35 16.11
C VAL A 383 3.59 -0.38 17.60
N SER A 384 4.05 -1.52 18.10
CA SER A 384 4.57 -1.68 19.45
C SER A 384 6.10 -1.75 19.43
N GLY A 385 6.76 -1.15 20.42
CA GLY A 385 8.21 -1.04 20.48
C GLY A 385 8.73 0.20 19.73
N GLN A 386 10.06 0.37 19.76
CA GLN A 386 10.77 1.46 19.09
C GLN A 386 12.07 0.94 18.48
N GLY A 387 12.56 1.61 17.43
CA GLY A 387 13.80 1.25 16.74
C GLY A 387 13.76 -0.20 16.24
N ASP A 388 14.82 -0.96 16.48
CA ASP A 388 14.97 -2.34 16.01
C ASP A 388 13.96 -3.33 16.62
N ASN A 389 13.27 -2.93 17.70
CA ASN A 389 12.24 -3.75 18.35
C ASN A 389 10.82 -3.38 17.91
N ALA A 390 10.66 -2.46 16.95
CA ALA A 390 9.36 -2.06 16.45
C ALA A 390 8.68 -3.22 15.69
N LYS A 391 7.45 -3.55 16.09
CA LYS A 391 6.63 -4.63 15.52
C LYS A 391 5.23 -4.12 15.22
N LEU A 392 4.65 -4.51 14.08
CA LEU A 392 3.26 -4.15 13.77
C LEU A 392 2.34 -4.98 14.67
N SER A 393 1.58 -4.36 15.56
CA SER A 393 0.74 -5.08 16.53
C SER A 393 -0.73 -5.15 16.11
N LYS A 394 -1.19 -4.14 15.36
CA LYS A 394 -2.56 -4.05 14.88
C LYS A 394 -2.63 -3.22 13.60
N GLU A 395 -3.52 -3.60 12.72
CA GLU A 395 -3.91 -2.86 11.54
C GLU A 395 -5.43 -2.78 11.49
N THR A 396 -5.98 -1.63 11.15
CA THR A 396 -7.39 -1.50 10.82
C THR A 396 -7.53 -0.71 9.54
N ALA A 397 -8.22 -1.26 8.55
CA ALA A 397 -8.53 -0.57 7.32
C ALA A 397 -10.03 -0.37 7.20
N GLN A 398 -10.45 0.81 6.80
CA GLN A 398 -11.83 1.11 6.43
C GLN A 398 -11.84 1.49 4.96
N MET A 399 -12.62 0.77 4.17
CA MET A 399 -12.78 0.97 2.74
C MET A 399 -14.26 1.19 2.45
N SER A 400 -14.59 2.27 1.75
CA SER A 400 -15.96 2.48 1.25
C SER A 400 -15.91 2.73 -0.25
N PHE A 401 -16.74 2.03 -1.02
CA PHE A 401 -16.90 2.28 -2.45
C PHE A 401 -18.37 2.21 -2.87
N SER A 402 -18.66 2.83 -4.01
CA SER A 402 -20.00 2.88 -4.59
C SER A 402 -19.95 2.46 -6.04
N ILE A 403 -20.83 1.56 -6.42
CA ILE A 403 -21.02 1.10 -7.78
C ILE A 403 -22.39 1.58 -8.25
N THR A 404 -22.42 2.28 -9.39
CA THR A 404 -23.65 2.69 -10.03
C THR A 404 -23.84 1.91 -11.34
N PRO A 405 -25.08 1.56 -11.72
CA PRO A 405 -25.36 0.76 -12.92
C PRO A 405 -24.74 1.30 -14.22
N ASN A 406 -24.59 2.62 -14.35
CA ASN A 406 -23.95 3.27 -15.50
C ASN A 406 -22.46 2.93 -15.65
N MET A 407 -21.81 2.36 -14.63
CA MET A 407 -20.44 1.85 -14.69
C MET A 407 -20.37 0.55 -15.50
N PHE A 408 -21.47 -0.19 -15.58
CA PHE A 408 -21.58 -1.36 -16.44
C PHE A 408 -21.92 -0.90 -17.85
N GLY A 409 -21.26 -1.47 -18.86
CA GLY A 409 -21.43 -1.07 -20.26
C GLY A 409 -22.90 -1.06 -20.71
N LYS A 410 -23.23 -0.35 -21.79
CA LYS A 410 -24.61 0.03 -22.17
C LYS A 410 -25.67 -1.08 -22.03
N SER A 411 -25.39 -2.32 -22.43
CA SER A 411 -26.36 -3.43 -22.34
C SER A 411 -26.67 -3.82 -20.90
N LEU A 412 -25.64 -4.18 -20.12
CA LEU A 412 -25.80 -4.60 -18.72
C LEU A 412 -26.22 -3.41 -17.85
N GLY A 413 -25.64 -2.23 -18.08
CA GLY A 413 -26.00 -1.02 -17.36
C GLY A 413 -27.47 -0.65 -17.54
N GLN A 414 -28.03 -0.76 -18.75
CA GLN A 414 -29.46 -0.52 -18.99
C GLN A 414 -30.35 -1.52 -18.23
N GLN A 415 -30.01 -2.81 -18.26
CA GLN A 415 -30.73 -3.83 -17.52
C GLN A 415 -30.66 -3.57 -16.01
N MET A 416 -29.48 -3.26 -15.49
CA MET A 416 -29.28 -2.97 -14.08
C MET A 416 -30.00 -1.68 -13.66
N THR A 417 -29.98 -0.61 -14.46
CA THR A 417 -30.68 0.65 -14.12
C THR A 417 -32.18 0.48 -13.95
N ALA A 418 -32.79 -0.56 -14.52
CA ALA A 418 -34.20 -0.84 -14.30
C ALA A 418 -34.48 -1.29 -12.86
N TYR A 419 -33.50 -1.91 -12.19
CA TYR A 419 -33.71 -2.59 -10.90
C TYR A 419 -32.84 -2.06 -9.75
N ILE A 420 -31.61 -1.65 -10.04
CA ILE A 420 -30.62 -1.17 -9.09
C ILE A 420 -30.36 0.30 -9.37
N LYS A 421 -30.35 1.11 -8.33
CA LYS A 421 -29.95 2.52 -8.38
C LYS A 421 -28.46 2.66 -8.06
N GLN A 422 -28.00 1.97 -7.02
CA GLN A 422 -26.65 2.06 -6.49
C GLN A 422 -26.36 0.85 -5.60
N ILE A 423 -25.12 0.40 -5.59
CA ILE A 423 -24.59 -0.57 -4.62
C ILE A 423 -23.52 0.17 -3.83
N GLU A 424 -23.64 0.19 -2.52
CA GLU A 424 -22.66 0.76 -1.60
C GLU A 424 -22.06 -0.38 -0.80
N ALA A 425 -20.74 -0.43 -0.70
CA ALA A 425 -20.04 -1.41 0.11
C ALA A 425 -19.10 -0.68 1.06
N ASN A 426 -19.17 -1.06 2.34
CA ASN A 426 -18.23 -0.66 3.37
C ASN A 426 -17.54 -1.92 3.87
N ILE A 427 -16.21 -1.91 3.89
CA ILE A 427 -15.38 -2.99 4.40
C ILE A 427 -14.60 -2.41 5.57
N ASP A 428 -14.80 -3.00 6.74
CA ASP A 428 -14.01 -2.75 7.94
C ASP A 428 -13.13 -3.97 8.20
N LEU A 429 -11.83 -3.84 7.94
CA LEU A 429 -10.83 -4.84 8.25
C LEU A 429 -10.14 -4.49 9.57
N GLN A 430 -10.02 -5.46 10.46
CA GLN A 430 -9.18 -5.38 11.65
C GLN A 430 -8.27 -6.61 11.70
N LEU A 431 -6.97 -6.36 11.65
CA LEU A 431 -5.93 -7.37 11.74
C LEU A 431 -5.11 -7.14 13.02
N THR A 432 -4.85 -8.20 13.76
CA THR A 432 -4.06 -8.16 14.99
C THR A 432 -2.94 -9.18 14.91
N TYR A 433 -1.74 -8.77 15.28
CA TYR A 433 -0.52 -9.56 15.12
C TYR A 433 0.04 -9.92 16.49
N THR A 434 0.46 -11.17 16.63
CA THR A 434 1.15 -11.69 17.81
C THR A 434 2.39 -12.45 17.37
N TYR A 435 3.56 -11.94 17.72
CA TYR A 435 4.83 -12.56 17.35
C TYR A 435 5.23 -13.57 18.42
N ASN A 436 4.75 -14.79 18.26
CA ASN A 436 5.16 -15.94 19.06
C ASN A 436 6.07 -16.81 18.20
N ASN A 437 7.20 -17.28 18.74
CA ASN A 437 8.04 -18.30 18.10
C ASN A 437 7.38 -19.70 18.13
N THR A 438 6.07 -19.77 17.86
CA THR A 438 5.31 -21.01 17.83
C THR A 438 5.49 -21.62 16.44
N PRO A 439 6.04 -22.84 16.33
CA PRO A 439 6.09 -23.54 15.05
C PRO A 439 4.68 -23.79 14.51
N VAL A 440 4.47 -23.57 13.22
CA VAL A 440 3.26 -24.05 12.53
C VAL A 440 3.31 -25.57 12.52
N THR A 441 2.23 -26.20 12.97
CA THR A 441 2.11 -27.66 12.93
C THR A 441 1.33 -28.04 11.67
N PRO A 442 1.93 -28.79 10.72
CA PRO A 442 1.21 -29.23 9.53
C PRO A 442 -0.02 -30.07 9.92
N PRO A 443 -1.16 -29.91 9.22
CA PRO A 443 -2.28 -30.82 9.37
C PRO A 443 -1.82 -32.27 9.15
N SER A 444 -2.12 -33.15 10.10
CA SER A 444 -1.64 -34.55 10.09
C SER A 444 -2.21 -35.39 8.95
N ASP A 445 -3.28 -34.91 8.33
CA ASP A 445 -4.05 -35.54 7.27
C ASP A 445 -3.80 -34.91 5.88
N LEU A 446 -2.75 -34.08 5.73
CA LEU A 446 -2.33 -33.61 4.42
C LEU A 446 -2.06 -34.79 3.48
N PRO A 447 -2.39 -34.67 2.17
CA PRO A 447 -2.00 -35.67 1.19
C PRO A 447 -0.49 -35.77 1.25
N GLN A 448 0.04 -36.95 1.61
CA GLN A 448 1.48 -37.16 1.47
C GLN A 448 1.75 -37.09 -0.03
N ASN A 449 2.42 -36.02 -0.46
CA ASN A 449 3.05 -36.01 -1.76
C ASN A 449 3.93 -37.26 -1.79
N GLU A 450 3.49 -38.27 -2.53
CA GLU A 450 4.31 -39.43 -2.90
C GLU A 450 5.48 -38.86 -3.69
N SER A 451 6.45 -38.35 -2.94
CA SER A 451 7.62 -37.67 -3.44
C SER A 451 8.46 -38.73 -4.08
N SER A 452 8.19 -38.98 -5.36
CA SER A 452 9.14 -39.33 -6.42
C SER A 452 10.38 -40.08 -5.93
N THR A 453 10.19 -41.20 -5.24
CA THR A 453 11.22 -42.22 -5.05
C THR A 453 11.47 -43.01 -6.34
N THR A 454 11.33 -42.37 -7.51
CA THR A 454 12.08 -42.77 -8.70
C THR A 454 13.52 -42.34 -8.51
N GLY A 455 14.21 -43.03 -7.60
CA GLY A 455 15.64 -43.18 -7.69
C GLY A 455 15.96 -43.75 -9.07
N ALA A 456 16.41 -42.89 -9.98
CA ALA A 456 17.08 -43.31 -11.18
C ALA A 456 18.33 -44.06 -10.73
N THR A 457 18.23 -45.38 -10.62
CA THR A 457 19.37 -46.27 -10.57
C THR A 457 20.14 -46.02 -11.86
N TYR A 458 21.15 -45.15 -11.83
CA TYR A 458 22.19 -45.11 -12.85
C TYR A 458 22.88 -46.46 -12.79
N GLY A 459 22.40 -47.41 -13.60
CA GLY A 459 23.12 -48.62 -13.89
C GLY A 459 24.43 -48.24 -14.54
N SER A 460 25.53 -48.35 -13.80
CA SER A 460 26.86 -48.46 -14.37
C SER A 460 26.94 -49.79 -15.12
N GLY A 461 26.51 -49.78 -16.38
CA GLY A 461 26.86 -50.81 -17.35
C GLY A 461 28.33 -50.66 -17.75
N GLN A 462 29.04 -51.78 -17.72
CA GLN A 462 30.42 -51.96 -18.18
C GLN A 462 30.63 -51.56 -19.64
#